data_AF-A0A4S1CMK5-F1
#
_entry.id   AF-A0A4S1CMK5-F1
#
_cell.length_a   1.000
_cell.length_b   1.000
_cell.length_c   1.000
_cell.angle_alpha   90.00
_cell.angle_beta   90.00
_cell.angle_gamma   90.00
#
_symmetry.space_group_name_H-M   'P 1'
#
loop_
_entity.id
_entity.type
_entity.pdbx_description
1 polymer ?
#
loop_
_entity_poly.entity_id
_entity_poly.type
_entity_poly.pdbx_seq_one_letter_code
_entity_poly.pdbx_strand_id
1 'polypeptide(L)' 'MAEVKRIQIQEARRKVQDGEALFVCAYDSEEMCGGIRLEKALTMGELNARLPEVPKEKEIIFYCN' A
#
# COMPACT_ATOMS: atom_id res chain seq x y z
N MET A 1 4.54 -19.07 -6.44
CA MET A 1 4.29 -17.63 -6.20
C MET A 1 3.05 -17.57 -5.33
N ALA A 2 3.10 -16.90 -4.17
CA ALA A 2 1.91 -16.81 -3.33
C ALA A 2 0.84 -15.99 -4.06
N GLU A 3 -0.39 -16.51 -4.12
CA GLU A 3 -1.52 -15.76 -4.69
C GLU A 3 -1.83 -14.58 -3.77
N VAL A 4 -1.70 -13.36 -4.29
CA VAL A 4 -2.06 -12.14 -3.58
C VAL A 4 -3.58 -11.99 -3.65
N LYS A 5 -4.23 -11.96 -2.48
CA LYS A 5 -5.68 -11.78 -2.39
C LYS A 5 -6.07 -10.38 -2.89
N ARG A 6 -6.93 -10.33 -3.92
CA ARG A 6 -7.55 -9.07 -4.36
C ARG A 6 -8.73 -8.73 -3.46
N ILE A 7 -8.88 -7.46 -3.13
CA ILE A 7 -9.99 -6.93 -2.33
C ILE A 7 -10.71 -5.84 -3.10
N GLN A 8 -11.96 -5.55 -2.69
CA GLN A 8 -12.73 -4.45 -3.25
C GLN A 8 -12.15 -3.10 -2.82
N ILE A 9 -12.24 -2.10 -3.69
CA ILE A 9 -11.74 -0.74 -3.43
C ILE A 9 -12.36 -0.16 -2.14
N GLN A 10 -13.64 -0.41 -1.89
CA GLN A 10 -14.35 0.05 -0.69
C GLN A 10 -13.76 -0.55 0.59
N GLU A 11 -13.40 -1.84 0.55
CA GLU A 11 -12.77 -2.52 1.68
C GLU A 11 -11.35 -1.99 1.90
N ALA A 12 -10.58 -1.81 0.84
CA ALA A 12 -9.24 -1.21 0.92
C ALA A 12 -9.30 0.17 1.57
N ARG A 13 -10.20 1.04 1.09
CA ARG A 13 -10.37 2.40 1.63
C ARG A 13 -10.72 2.36 3.12
N ARG A 14 -11.65 1.49 3.53
CA ARG A 14 -12.04 1.37 4.94
C ARG A 14 -10.85 0.98 5.82
N LYS A 15 -10.13 -0.08 5.46
CA LYS A 15 -8.98 -0.59 6.24
C LYS A 15 -7.85 0.43 6.35
N VAL A 16 -7.60 1.19 5.30
CA VAL A 16 -6.57 2.25 5.29
C VAL A 16 -7.01 3.45 6.13
N GLN A 17 -8.30 3.79 6.10
CA GLN A 17 -8.83 4.88 6.91
C GLN A 17 -8.81 4.56 8.40
N ASP A 18 -9.15 3.33 8.78
CA ASP A 18 -9.12 2.82 10.15
C ASP A 18 -7.68 2.57 10.66
N GLY A 19 -6.70 2.56 9.76
CA GLY A 19 -5.31 2.30 10.10
C GLY A 19 -4.99 0.82 10.30
N GLU A 20 -5.90 -0.08 9.92
CA GLU A 20 -5.75 -1.54 9.96
C GLU A 20 -4.68 -2.01 8.96
N ALA A 21 -4.60 -1.38 7.79
CA ALA A 21 -3.68 -1.74 6.71
C ALA A 21 -2.76 -0.58 6.28
N LEU A 22 -1.56 -0.92 5.81
CA LEU A 22 -0.70 -0.01 5.08
C LEU A 22 -1.13 0.05 3.62
N PHE A 23 -1.12 1.24 3.05
CA PHE A 23 -1.48 1.45 1.65
C PHE A 23 -0.25 1.86 0.84
N VAL A 24 0.00 1.17 -0.26
CA VAL A 24 1.25 1.32 -1.01
C VAL A 24 0.97 1.51 -2.49
N CYS A 25 1.50 2.60 -3.03
CA CYS A 25 1.54 2.82 -4.47
C CYS A 25 2.63 1.95 -5.07
N ALA A 26 2.21 0.93 -5.83
CA ALA A 26 3.07 -0.07 -6.43
C ALA A 26 3.22 0.14 -7.95
N TYR A 27 3.05 1.36 -8.43
CA TYR A 27 3.37 1.70 -9.81
C TYR A 27 4.87 1.60 -10.03
N ASP A 28 5.27 1.23 -11.24
CA ASP A 28 6.68 1.04 -11.61
C ASP A 28 7.51 2.33 -11.41
N SER A 29 6.90 3.49 -11.66
CA SER A 29 7.56 4.79 -11.47
C SER A 29 7.15 5.44 -10.15
N GLU A 30 8.13 5.69 -9.29
CA GLU A 30 7.93 6.46 -8.06
C GLU A 30 7.47 7.91 -8.37
N GLU A 31 7.88 8.47 -9.49
CA GLU A 31 7.40 9.78 -9.99
C GLU A 31 5.89 9.77 -10.27
N MET A 32 5.37 8.68 -10.85
CA MET A 32 3.92 8.51 -11.03
C MET A 32 3.25 8.50 -9.66
N CYS A 33 3.76 7.70 -8.73
CA CYS A 33 3.26 7.73 -7.35
C CYS A 33 3.28 9.16 -6.81
N GLY A 34 4.37 9.92 -6.91
CA GLY A 34 4.42 11.32 -6.44
C GLY A 34 3.30 12.23 -6.96
N GLY A 35 2.87 12.05 -8.22
CA GLY A 35 1.81 12.85 -8.84
C GLY A 35 0.38 12.33 -8.62
N ILE A 36 0.19 11.01 -8.48
CA ILE A 36 -1.14 10.37 -8.39
C ILE A 36 -1.41 9.67 -7.05
N ARG A 37 -0.51 9.82 -6.07
CA ARG A 37 -0.61 9.14 -4.76
C ARG A 37 -1.91 9.51 -4.07
N LEU A 38 -2.71 8.48 -3.80
CA LEU A 38 -3.90 8.61 -2.97
C LEU A 38 -3.53 8.94 -1.52
N GLU A 39 -4.43 9.60 -0.80
CA GLU A 39 -4.21 9.98 0.59
C GLU A 39 -3.83 8.75 1.45
N LYS A 40 -2.88 8.94 2.39
CA LYS A 40 -2.30 7.89 3.27
C LYS A 40 -1.50 6.80 2.56
N ALA A 41 -1.35 6.84 1.24
CA ALA A 41 -0.47 5.90 0.55
C ALA A 41 1.01 6.24 0.77
N LEU A 42 1.83 5.19 0.85
CA LEU A 42 3.28 5.23 0.85
C LEU A 42 3.80 4.91 -0.56
N THR A 43 4.96 5.43 -0.92
CA THR A 43 5.70 4.92 -2.08
C THR A 43 6.36 3.58 -1.75
N MET A 44 6.81 2.85 -2.77
CA MET A 44 7.64 1.66 -2.58
C MET A 44 8.93 1.98 -1.82
N GLY A 45 9.56 3.13 -2.07
CA GLY A 45 10.73 3.59 -1.32
C GLY A 45 10.42 3.79 0.17
N GLU A 46 9.32 4.47 0.49
CA GLU A 46 8.87 4.67 1.88
C GLU A 46 8.53 3.36 2.58
N LEU A 47 7.86 2.43 1.89
CA LEU A 47 7.61 1.10 2.43
C LEU A 47 8.92 0.39 2.76
N ASN A 48 9.88 0.35 1.82
CA ASN A 48 11.16 -0.34 2.02
C ASN A 48 11.95 0.22 3.20
N ALA A 49 11.94 1.54 3.39
CA ALA A 49 12.58 2.17 4.54
C ALA A 49 11.93 1.76 5.87
N ARG A 50 10.60 1.56 5.88
CA ARG A 50 9.82 1.20 7.07
C ARG A 50 9.67 -0.30 7.28
N LEU A 51 9.93 -1.13 6.27
CA LEU A 51 9.82 -2.60 6.32
C LEU A 51 10.43 -3.23 7.59
N PRO A 52 11.61 -2.80 8.09
CA PRO A 52 12.19 -3.34 9.31
C PRO A 52 11.32 -3.15 10.56
N GLU A 53 10.46 -2.13 10.56
CA GLU A 53 9.59 -1.73 11.67
C GLU A 53 8.15 -2.22 11.49
N VAL A 54 7.79 -2.72 10.30
CA VAL A 54 6.43 -3.18 10.02
C VAL A 54 6.21 -4.57 10.63
N PRO A 55 5.21 -4.75 11.51
CA PRO A 55 4.92 -6.06 12.07
C PRO A 55 4.44 -7.01 10.98
N LYS A 56 4.82 -8.29 11.07
CA LYS A 56 4.48 -9.31 10.06
C LYS A 56 2.98 -9.55 9.88
N GLU A 57 2.20 -9.20 10.90
CA GLU A 57 0.73 -9.31 10.89
C GLU A 57 0.07 -8.09 10.22
N LYS A 58 0.84 -7.04 9.94
CA LYS A 58 0.31 -5.84 9.32
C LYS A 58 -0.08 -6.14 7.88
N GLU A 59 -1.36 -5.96 7.58
CA GLU A 59 -1.82 -6.07 6.20
C GLU A 59 -1.22 -4.93 5.36
N ILE A 60 -0.72 -5.26 4.18
CA ILE A 60 -0.20 -4.30 3.21
C ILE A 60 -1.02 -4.44 1.94
N ILE A 61 -1.65 -3.35 1.54
CA ILE A 61 -2.49 -3.25 0.35
C ILE A 61 -1.70 -2.49 -0.71
N PHE A 62 -1.40 -3.17 -1.81
CA PHE A 62 -0.75 -2.58 -2.97
C PHE A 62 -1.80 -2.19 -4.01
N TYR A 63 -1.66 -1.01 -4.59
CA TYR A 63 -2.42 -0.60 -5.77
C TYR A 63 -1.46 -0.23 -6.90
N CYS A 64 -1.78 -0.71 -8.09
CA CYS A 64 -1.09 -0.46 -9.33
C CYS A 64 -2.10 -0.54 -10.49
N ASN A 65 -1.67 -0.15 -11.68
CA ASN A 65 -2.42 -0.31 -12.92
C ASN A 65 -2.02 -1.61 -13.63
#